data_AF-A0A7V9K9G4-F1
#
_entry.id   AF-A0A7V9K9G4-F1
#
_cell.length_a   1.000
_cell.length_b   1.000
_cell.length_c   1.000
_cell.angle_alpha   90.00
_cell.angle_beta   90.00
_cell.angle_gamma   90.00
#
_symmetry.space_group_name_H-M   'P 1'
#
loop_
_entity.id
_entity.type
_entity.pdbx_description
1 polymer ?
#
loop_
_entity_poly.entity_id
_entity_poly.type
_entity_poly.pdbx_seq_one_letter_code
_entity_poly.pdbx_strand_id
1 'polypeptide(L)' 'LTDNDAAPFGGYGGSGIGRELGREGLEAFQESKHVHIDPRVEKKDWWYPYGKDEEPEQRVM' A
#
# COMPACT_ATOMS: atom_id res chain seq x y z
N LEU A 1 -21.75 -18.04 -21.21
CA LEU A 1 -20.70 -17.31 -20.44
C LEU A 1 -19.70 -16.62 -21.36
N THR A 2 -19.56 -17.10 -22.61
CA THR A 2 -18.64 -16.59 -23.64
C THR A 2 -18.80 -15.11 -24.01
N ASP A 3 -19.89 -14.46 -23.58
CA ASP A 3 -20.26 -13.12 -24.02
C ASP A 3 -20.35 -12.11 -22.85
N ASN A 4 -19.88 -12.48 -21.65
CA ASN A 4 -19.89 -11.59 -20.48
C ASN A 4 -18.48 -11.37 -19.94
N ASP A 5 -17.80 -10.38 -20.52
CA ASP A 5 -16.44 -9.96 -20.13
C ASP A 5 -16.39 -9.19 -18.80
N ALA A 6 -17.54 -8.84 -18.22
CA ALA A 6 -17.60 -8.05 -16.99
C ALA A 6 -17.49 -8.90 -15.73
N ALA A 7 -17.84 -10.19 -15.80
CA ALA A 7 -17.81 -11.09 -14.65
C ALA A 7 -16.41 -11.70 -14.46
N PRO A 8 -15.89 -11.77 -13.22
CA PRO A 8 -14.60 -12.42 -12.96
C PRO A 8 -14.68 -13.92 -13.18
N PHE A 9 -13.68 -14.48 -13.84
CA PHE A 9 -13.54 -15.90 -14.13
C PHE A 9 -12.26 -16.47 -13.51
N GLY A 10 -12.30 -17.66 -12.92
CA GLY A 10 -11.08 -18.29 -12.40
C GLY A 10 -11.36 -19.53 -11.56
N GLY A 11 -10.28 -20.24 -11.24
CA GLY A 11 -10.34 -21.51 -10.51
C GLY A 11 -10.71 -21.37 -9.03
N TYR A 12 -10.99 -22.52 -8.42
CA TYR A 12 -11.11 -22.70 -6.98
C TYR A 12 -10.26 -23.91 -6.53
N GLY A 13 -9.58 -23.79 -5.39
CA GLY A 13 -8.72 -24.86 -4.85
C GLY A 13 -7.56 -25.21 -5.80
N GLY A 14 -7.40 -26.50 -6.12
CA GLY A 14 -6.32 -26.97 -6.99
C GLY A 14 -6.50 -26.66 -8.48
N SER A 15 -7.61 -26.05 -8.90
CA SER A 15 -7.87 -25.71 -10.31
C SER A 15 -7.23 -24.38 -10.75
N GLY A 16 -6.71 -23.58 -9.82
CA GLY A 16 -6.02 -22.32 -10.12
C GLY A 16 -6.14 -21.27 -9.02
N ILE A 17 -5.28 -20.25 -9.08
CA ILE A 17 -5.26 -19.09 -8.18
C ILE A 17 -5.42 -17.83 -9.02
N GLY A 18 -6.22 -16.88 -8.54
CA GLY A 18 -6.49 -15.61 -9.22
C GLY A 18 -7.74 -15.65 -10.10
N ARG A 19 -7.97 -14.52 -10.77
CA ARG A 19 -9.15 -14.26 -11.59
C ARG A 19 -8.72 -13.52 -12.86
N GLU A 20 -9.42 -13.82 -13.94
CA GLU A 20 -9.33 -13.19 -15.25
C GLU A 20 -10.67 -12.54 -15.59
N LEU A 21 -10.71 -11.71 -16.65
CA LEU A 21 -11.86 -10.90 -17.05
C LEU A 21 -12.32 -9.91 -15.97
N GLY A 22 -13.26 -9.03 -16.33
CA GLY A 22 -13.79 -8.02 -15.43
C GLY A 22 -12.71 -7.12 -14.82
N ARG A 23 -13.04 -6.51 -13.68
CA ARG A 23 -12.13 -5.62 -12.97
C ARG A 23 -10.96 -6.37 -12.32
N GLU A 24 -11.22 -7.53 -11.74
CA GLU A 24 -10.19 -8.34 -11.05
C GLU A 24 -9.11 -8.82 -12.03
N GLY A 25 -9.47 -9.17 -13.26
CA GLY A 25 -8.51 -9.52 -14.31
C GLY A 25 -7.60 -8.36 -14.73
N LEU A 26 -8.12 -7.12 -14.75
CA LEU A 26 -7.29 -5.93 -14.99
C LEU A 26 -6.39 -5.62 -13.79
N GLU A 27 -6.89 -5.77 -12.57
CA GLU A 27 -6.12 -5.54 -11.34
C GLU A 27 -5.00 -6.57 -11.16
N ALA A 28 -5.12 -7.77 -11.73
CA ALA A 28 -4.06 -8.79 -11.72
C ALA A 28 -2.75 -8.34 -12.39
N PHE A 29 -2.79 -7.35 -13.29
CA PHE A 29 -1.62 -6.77 -13.97
C PHE A 29 -1.24 -5.39 -13.44
N GLN A 30 -1.87 -4.94 -12.35
CA GLN A 30 -1.60 -3.65 -11.72
C GLN A 30 -1.05 -3.87 -10.30
N GLU A 31 -0.29 -2.89 -9.82
CA GLU A 31 0.19 -2.87 -8.44
C GLU A 31 -0.26 -1.58 -7.75
N SER A 32 -0.87 -1.72 -6.57
CA SER A 32 -1.28 -0.57 -5.77
C SER A 32 -0.08 0.03 -5.04
N LYS A 33 0.30 1.25 -5.42
CA LYS A 33 1.34 2.02 -4.73
C LYS A 33 0.73 3.03 -3.77
N HIS A 34 1.04 2.89 -2.47
CA HIS A 34 0.63 3.87 -1.47
C HIS A 34 1.51 5.13 -1.53
N VAL A 35 0.89 6.31 -1.57
CA VAL A 35 1.57 7.61 -1.59
C VAL A 35 1.01 8.49 -0.47
N HIS A 36 1.90 8.96 0.41
CA HIS A 36 1.57 9.91 1.46
C HIS A 36 2.20 11.26 1.14
N ILE A 37 1.39 12.32 1.09
CA ILE A 37 1.84 13.69 0.79
C ILE A 37 1.45 14.58 1.96
N ASP A 38 2.45 15.26 2.54
CA ASP A 38 2.21 16.31 3.52
C ASP A 38 2.03 17.65 2.79
N PRO A 39 0.85 18.31 2.88
CA PRO A 39 0.58 19.54 2.15
C PRO A 39 1.35 20.75 2.70
N ARG A 40 1.91 20.68 3.92
CA ARG A 40 2.67 21.79 4.52
C ARG A 40 4.01 21.31 5.04
N VAL A 41 5.06 22.00 4.60
CA VAL A 41 6.42 21.75 5.11
C VAL A 41 6.59 22.51 6.42
N GLU A 42 6.25 21.86 7.53
CA GLU A 42 6.36 22.43 8.88
C GLU A 42 7.21 21.53 9.78
N LYS A 43 7.94 22.13 10.72
CA LYS A 43 8.65 21.37 11.74
C LYS A 43 7.63 20.76 12.68
N LYS A 44 7.60 19.43 12.75
CA LYS A 44 6.74 18.68 13.66
C LYS A 44 7.47 18.55 15.00
N ASP A 45 6.90 19.11 16.07
CA ASP A 45 7.54 19.12 17.40
C ASP A 45 7.80 17.72 17.97
N TRP A 46 7.04 16.73 17.51
CA TRP A 46 7.20 15.31 17.86
C TRP A 46 8.19 14.56 16.95
N TRP A 47 8.72 15.22 15.91
CA TRP A 47 9.68 14.66 14.97
C TRP A 47 11.10 15.15 15.29
N TYR A 48 12.09 14.55 14.62
CA TYR A 48 13.52 14.70 14.91
C TYR A 48 14.02 16.14 15.22
N PRO A 49 14.95 16.29 16.19
CA PRO A 49 15.37 15.27 17.15
C PRO A 49 14.29 15.08 18.22
N TYR A 50 13.98 13.82 18.54
CA TYR A 50 13.01 13.49 19.58
C TYR A 50 13.43 14.11 20.91
N GLY A 51 12.45 14.56 21.70
CA GLY A 51 12.65 15.09 23.04
C GLY A 51 13.46 16.38 23.04
N LYS A 52 12.79 17.53 23.12
CA LYS A 52 13.46 18.76 23.59
C LYS A 52 14.03 18.60 25.02
N ASP A 53 13.73 17.47 25.67
CA ASP A 53 14.17 17.06 27.00
C ASP A 53 15.27 15.97 26.99
N GLU A 54 15.68 15.44 25.82
CA GLU A 54 16.84 14.54 25.72
C GLU A 54 18.08 15.37 25.37
N GLU A 55 18.79 15.82 26.42
CA GLU A 55 20.14 16.35 26.31
C GLU A 55 21.01 15.42 25.44
N PRO A 56 21.74 15.92 24.43
CA PRO A 56 22.56 15.11 23.53
C PRO A 56 23.60 14.24 24.25
N GLU A 57 23.88 14.52 25.51
CA GLU A 57 24.79 13.78 26.38
C GLU A 57 24.27 12.39 26.77
N GLN A 58 22.94 12.16 26.75
CA GLN A 58 22.35 10.88 27.17
C GLN A 58 22.34 9.81 26.06
N ARG A 59 22.68 10.18 24.82
CA ARG A 59 22.61 9.31 23.65
C ARG A 59 23.95 8.64 23.27
N VAL A 60 25.05 9.00 23.95
CA VAL A 60 26.42 8.54 23.66
C VAL A 60 26.99 7.67 24.79
N MET A 61 26.16 7.16 25.71
CA MET A 61 26.55 6.12 26.66
C MET A 61 26.11 4.73 26.20
#